data_AF-A0A958UZ01-F1
#
_entry.id   AF-A0A958UZ01-F1
#
_cell.length_a   1.000
_cell.length_b   1.000
_cell.length_c   1.000
_cell.angle_alpha   90.00
_cell.angle_beta   90.00
_cell.angle_gamma   90.00
#
_symmetry.space_group_name_H-M   'P 1'
#
loop_
_entity.id
_entity.type
_entity.pdbx_description
1 polymer ?
#
loop_
_entity_poly.entity_id
_entity_poly.type
_entity_poly.pdbx_seq_one_letter_code
_entity_poly.pdbx_strand_id
1 'polypeptide(L)'
;MSTLKFDFTVDKKEKTVYITREFDAGLDLVWAAFTQADLLDQWTAPAPFKARTEYMNFEVGGKRFYAMVSPEGQEGWIIQEYKSITPKTNFKLYNAFADKDGNPAPIGSDWDYTFSEK
;
A
#
# COMPACT_ATOMS: atom_id res chain seq x y z
N MET A 1 20.73 8.45 17.68
CA MET A 1 20.07 7.47 16.80
C MET A 1 18.58 7.64 17.02
N SER A 2 17.79 7.83 15.97
CA SER A 2 16.34 7.98 16.12
C SER A 2 15.74 6.63 16.55
N THR A 3 15.07 6.59 17.68
CA THR A 3 14.45 5.38 18.27
C THR A 3 12.99 5.27 17.87
N LEU A 4 12.71 5.40 16.57
CA LEU A 4 11.34 5.25 16.06
C LEU A 4 10.93 3.78 16.14
N LYS A 5 9.70 3.55 16.58
CA LYS A 5 9.12 2.21 16.69
C LYS A 5 9.01 1.51 15.33
N PHE A 6 9.38 0.23 15.29
CA PHE A 6 9.07 -0.70 14.20
C PHE A 6 8.80 -2.09 14.77
N ASP A 7 7.53 -2.44 14.89
CA ASP A 7 7.07 -3.76 15.34
C ASP A 7 6.43 -4.52 14.16
N PHE A 8 6.79 -5.79 14.03
CA PHE A 8 6.28 -6.70 13.00
C PHE A 8 5.94 -8.04 13.65
N THR A 9 4.66 -8.42 13.62
CA THR A 9 4.16 -9.66 14.22
C THR A 9 3.36 -10.46 13.20
N VAL A 10 3.58 -11.78 13.15
CA VAL A 10 2.88 -12.69 12.24
C VAL A 10 2.06 -13.68 13.05
N ASP A 11 0.75 -13.68 12.84
CA ASP A 11 -0.15 -14.72 13.32
C ASP A 11 -0.40 -15.73 12.20
N LYS A 12 0.26 -16.88 12.28
CA LYS A 12 0.14 -17.94 11.26
C LYS A 12 -1.19 -18.68 11.33
N LYS A 13 -1.85 -18.71 12.51
CA LYS A 13 -3.11 -19.42 12.70
C LYS A 13 -4.24 -18.64 12.03
N GLU A 14 -4.27 -17.33 12.26
CA GLU A 14 -5.26 -16.42 11.67
C GLU A 14 -4.83 -15.92 10.27
N LYS A 15 -3.59 -16.22 9.84
CA LYS A 15 -2.98 -15.80 8.56
C LYS A 15 -2.92 -14.28 8.42
N THR A 16 -2.55 -13.60 9.50
CA THR A 16 -2.55 -12.13 9.61
C THR A 16 -1.17 -11.60 9.94
N VAL A 17 -0.81 -10.46 9.36
CA VAL A 17 0.41 -9.73 9.67
C VAL A 17 0.06 -8.38 10.27
N TYR A 18 0.70 -8.03 11.38
CA TYR A 18 0.56 -6.73 12.04
C TYR A 18 1.85 -5.96 11.92
N ILE A 19 1.76 -4.71 11.44
CA ILE A 19 2.90 -3.81 11.28
C ILE A 19 2.57 -2.51 12.02
N THR A 20 3.42 -2.12 12.97
CA THR A 20 3.32 -0.81 13.63
C THR A 20 4.63 -0.06 13.40
N ARG A 21 4.55 1.14 12.83
CA ARG A 21 5.72 1.93 12.50
C ARG A 21 5.51 3.40 12.88
N GLU A 22 6.54 4.00 13.45
CA GLU A 22 6.61 5.45 13.69
C GLU A 22 7.50 6.11 12.64
N PHE A 23 7.15 7.35 12.32
CA PHE A 23 7.85 8.18 11.36
C PHE A 23 8.18 9.52 12.01
N ASP A 24 9.38 10.04 11.76
CA ASP A 24 9.79 11.39 12.17
C ASP A 24 9.28 12.41 11.14
N ALA A 25 7.96 12.48 11.01
CA ALA A 25 7.25 13.36 10.08
C ALA A 25 5.82 13.57 10.60
N GLY A 26 5.23 14.74 10.29
CA GLY A 26 3.84 15.04 10.65
C GLY A 26 2.83 14.15 9.92
N LEU A 27 1.66 13.97 10.53
CA LEU A 27 0.59 13.09 10.02
C LEU A 27 0.21 13.37 8.56
N ASP A 28 0.18 14.64 8.16
CA ASP A 28 -0.20 15.04 6.79
C ASP A 28 0.78 14.53 5.73
N LEU A 29 2.08 14.50 6.04
CA LEU A 29 3.11 13.99 5.13
C LEU A 29 3.04 12.47 5.03
N VAL A 30 2.85 11.79 6.17
CA VAL A 30 2.71 10.33 6.19
C VAL A 30 1.43 9.92 5.46
N TRP A 31 0.31 10.60 5.69
CA TRP A 31 -0.93 10.36 4.96
C TRP A 31 -0.73 10.53 3.45
N ALA A 32 -0.14 11.64 3.02
CA ALA A 32 0.14 11.89 1.60
C ALA A 32 1.01 10.78 0.98
N ALA A 33 2.04 10.31 1.69
CA ALA A 33 2.91 9.23 1.22
C ALA A 33 2.17 7.91 0.96
N PHE A 34 1.03 7.69 1.63
CA PHE A 34 0.21 6.48 1.48
C PHE A 34 -1.01 6.66 0.57
N THR A 35 -1.35 7.89 0.16
CA THR A 35 -2.58 8.19 -0.58
C THR A 35 -2.37 8.98 -1.87
N GLN A 36 -1.13 9.29 -2.25
CA GLN A 36 -0.79 9.95 -3.52
C GLN A 36 0.06 9.02 -4.38
N ALA A 37 -0.32 8.84 -5.65
CA ALA A 37 0.28 7.85 -6.54
C ALA A 37 1.79 8.10 -6.78
N ASP A 38 2.16 9.36 -7.01
CA ASP A 38 3.52 9.81 -7.24
C ASP A 38 4.44 9.63 -6.03
N LEU A 39 3.90 9.74 -4.82
CA LEU A 39 4.64 9.45 -3.58
C LEU A 39 4.72 7.95 -3.33
N LEU A 40 3.62 7.21 -3.49
CA LEU A 40 3.58 5.77 -3.34
C LEU A 40 4.60 5.08 -4.25
N ASP A 41 4.71 5.49 -5.51
CA ASP A 41 5.62 4.88 -6.48
C ASP A 41 7.10 4.95 -6.06
N GLN A 42 7.46 5.86 -5.15
CA GLN A 42 8.82 6.03 -4.64
C GLN A 42 9.20 5.01 -3.55
N TRP A 43 8.24 4.39 -2.86
CA TRP A 43 8.55 3.54 -1.70
C TRP A 43 7.78 2.21 -1.62
N THR A 44 6.67 2.05 -2.36
CA THR A 44 5.83 0.83 -2.22
C THR A 44 6.55 -0.42 -2.74
N ALA A 45 7.38 -0.28 -3.78
CA ALA A 45 8.15 -1.39 -4.33
C ALA A 45 9.45 -1.60 -3.54
N PRO A 46 9.79 -2.85 -3.18
CA PRO A 46 11.06 -3.14 -2.53
C PRO A 46 12.21 -2.94 -3.52
N ALA A 47 13.28 -2.28 -3.09
CA ALA A 47 14.49 -2.20 -3.91
C ALA A 47 14.99 -3.62 -4.27
N PRO A 48 15.39 -3.88 -5.53
CA PRO A 48 15.62 -2.92 -6.62
C PRO A 48 14.41 -2.66 -7.56
N PHE A 49 13.22 -3.16 -7.25
CA PHE A 49 12.01 -2.95 -8.05
C PHE A 49 11.55 -1.50 -7.96
N LYS A 50 10.82 -1.05 -8.98
CA LYS A 50 10.15 0.25 -9.00
C LYS A 50 8.65 0.06 -9.19
N ALA A 51 7.85 0.84 -8.46
CA ALA A 51 6.42 0.91 -8.70
C ALA A 51 6.13 1.92 -9.82
N ARG A 52 5.12 1.62 -10.62
CA ARG A 52 4.63 2.47 -11.72
C ARG A 52 3.11 2.41 -11.76
N THR A 53 2.46 3.45 -11.29
CA THR A 53 1.00 3.56 -11.28
C THR A 53 0.48 3.91 -12.68
N GLU A 54 -0.48 3.13 -13.18
CA GLU A 54 -1.23 3.44 -14.42
C GLU A 54 -2.36 4.42 -14.13
N TYR A 55 -3.13 4.14 -13.07
CA TYR A 55 -4.15 5.03 -12.56
C TYR A 55 -4.39 4.81 -11.07
N MET A 56 -4.89 5.85 -10.42
CA MET A 56 -5.33 5.81 -9.03
C MET A 56 -6.51 6.76 -8.85
N ASN A 57 -7.65 6.22 -8.40
CA ASN A 57 -8.76 7.02 -7.86
C ASN A 57 -8.89 6.72 -6.36
N PHE A 58 -8.46 7.66 -5.52
CA PHE A 58 -8.48 7.50 -4.06
C PHE A 58 -9.82 7.96 -3.45
N GLU A 59 -10.86 7.18 -3.71
CA GLU A 59 -12.22 7.36 -3.22
C GLU A 59 -12.80 6.00 -2.81
N VAL A 60 -13.88 5.97 -2.03
CA VAL A 60 -14.54 4.70 -1.66
C VAL A 60 -15.10 4.01 -2.92
N GLY A 61 -14.70 2.76 -3.16
CA GLY A 61 -14.97 2.02 -4.40
C GLY A 61 -14.00 2.35 -5.55
N GLY A 62 -13.14 3.36 -5.36
CA GLY A 62 -12.06 3.70 -6.27
C GLY A 62 -10.95 2.63 -6.27
N LYS A 63 -10.10 2.68 -7.30
CA LYS A 63 -9.06 1.67 -7.51
C LYS A 63 -7.72 2.31 -7.83
N ARG A 64 -6.65 1.61 -7.47
CA ARG A 64 -5.29 1.84 -7.96
C ARG A 64 -4.83 0.61 -8.73
N PHE A 65 -4.33 0.83 -9.94
CA PHE A 65 -3.70 -0.21 -10.75
C PHE A 65 -2.27 0.20 -11.06
N TYR A 66 -1.32 -0.67 -10.73
CA TYR A 66 0.09 -0.36 -10.88
C TYR A 66 0.91 -1.63 -11.15
N ALA A 67 2.07 -1.43 -11.77
CA ALA A 67 3.07 -2.46 -11.98
C ALA A 67 4.22 -2.29 -10.98
N MET A 68 4.75 -3.40 -10.49
CA MET A 68 6.11 -3.48 -9.94
C MET A 68 7.04 -3.98 -11.04
N VAL A 69 8.01 -3.15 -11.43
CA VAL A 69 8.92 -3.40 -12.53
C VAL A 69 10.29 -3.80 -11.97
N SER A 70 10.80 -4.96 -12.39
CA SER A 70 12.13 -5.43 -12.03
C SER A 70 13.22 -4.66 -12.79
N PRO A 71 14.49 -4.71 -12.35
CA PRO A 71 15.61 -4.12 -13.09
C PRO A 71 15.76 -4.65 -14.52
N GLU A 72 15.33 -5.89 -14.78
CA GLU A 72 15.35 -6.56 -16.08
C GLU A 72 14.11 -6.23 -16.94
N GLY A 73 13.19 -5.42 -16.41
CA GLY A 73 11.97 -4.99 -17.11
C GLY A 73 10.79 -5.96 -16.99
N GLN A 74 10.85 -6.95 -16.09
CA GLN A 74 9.69 -7.82 -15.83
C GLN A 74 8.66 -7.08 -14.98
N GLU A 75 7.37 -7.21 -15.33
CA GLU A 75 6.28 -6.50 -14.67
C GLU A 75 5.38 -7.47 -13.91
N GLY A 76 5.23 -7.24 -12.60
CA GLY A 76 4.18 -7.82 -11.79
C GLY A 76 3.06 -6.81 -11.58
N TRP A 77 1.83 -7.15 -11.95
CA TRP A 77 0.69 -6.25 -11.91
C TRP A 77 -0.14 -6.45 -10.64
N ILE A 78 -0.63 -5.35 -10.06
CA ILE A 78 -1.40 -5.34 -8.83
C ILE A 78 -2.57 -4.37 -8.98
N ILE A 79 -3.74 -4.80 -8.51
CA ILE A 79 -4.93 -3.95 -8.39
C ILE A 79 -5.34 -3.85 -6.92
N GLN A 80 -5.64 -2.62 -6.51
CA GLN A 80 -6.10 -2.28 -5.18
C GLN A 80 -7.46 -1.61 -5.29
N GLU A 81 -8.41 -2.00 -4.44
CA GLU A 81 -9.74 -1.37 -4.36
C GLU A 81 -9.94 -0.82 -2.95
N TYR A 82 -10.22 0.49 -2.85
CA TYR A 82 -10.43 1.17 -1.57
C TYR A 82 -11.84 0.89 -1.05
N LYS A 83 -11.94 0.26 0.12
CA LYS A 83 -13.20 -0.19 0.73
C LYS A 83 -13.79 0.84 1.69
N SER A 84 -12.93 1.59 2.39
CA SER A 84 -13.35 2.70 3.27
C SER A 84 -12.23 3.71 3.38
N ILE A 85 -12.59 4.99 3.55
CA ILE A 85 -11.63 6.08 3.73
C ILE A 85 -12.19 7.04 4.78
N THR A 86 -11.42 7.25 5.84
CA THR A 86 -11.61 8.34 6.79
C THR A 86 -10.35 9.20 6.74
N PRO A 87 -10.38 10.36 6.07
CA PRO A 87 -9.18 11.14 5.79
C PRO A 87 -8.31 11.37 7.03
N LYS A 88 -6.98 11.21 6.86
CA LYS A 88 -5.95 11.39 7.89
C LYS A 88 -5.99 10.42 9.07
N THR A 89 -6.88 9.43 9.09
CA THR A 89 -7.03 8.51 10.23
C THR A 89 -7.07 7.05 9.83
N ASN A 90 -7.76 6.70 8.75
CA ASN A 90 -7.90 5.32 8.33
C ASN A 90 -8.20 5.19 6.84
N PHE A 91 -7.71 4.13 6.23
CA PHE A 91 -8.34 3.58 5.03
C PHE A 91 -8.19 2.06 5.00
N LYS A 92 -9.13 1.40 4.34
CA LYS A 92 -9.07 -0.04 4.07
C LYS A 92 -9.04 -0.28 2.58
N LEU A 93 -8.29 -1.29 2.15
CA LEU A 93 -8.24 -1.71 0.77
C LEU A 93 -8.18 -3.23 0.64
N TYR A 94 -8.70 -3.71 -0.49
CA TYR A 94 -8.45 -5.06 -0.95
C TYR A 94 -7.33 -5.03 -2.00
N ASN A 95 -6.30 -5.86 -1.82
CA ASN A 95 -5.15 -5.95 -2.71
C ASN A 95 -5.09 -7.33 -3.35
N ALA A 96 -5.04 -7.38 -4.68
CA ALA A 96 -4.84 -8.63 -5.44
C ALA A 96 -3.78 -8.44 -6.53
N PHE A 97 -3.05 -9.51 -6.83
CA PHE A 97 -2.29 -9.58 -8.07
C PHE A 97 -3.24 -9.50 -9.26
N ALA A 98 -2.74 -9.04 -10.40
CA ALA A 98 -3.50 -8.96 -11.63
C ALA A 98 -2.62 -9.34 -12.82
N ASP A 99 -3.24 -9.49 -13.99
CA ASP A 99 -2.54 -9.42 -15.26
C ASP A 99 -2.40 -7.97 -15.75
N LYS A 100 -1.70 -7.79 -16.87
CA LYS A 100 -1.48 -6.48 -17.52
C LYS A 100 -2.75 -5.80 -18.01
N ASP A 101 -3.83 -6.55 -18.19
CA ASP A 101 -5.11 -6.07 -18.70
C ASP A 101 -6.05 -5.66 -17.54
N GLY A 102 -5.58 -5.78 -16.29
CA GLY A 102 -6.31 -5.38 -15.09
C GLY A 102 -7.24 -6.45 -14.54
N ASN A 103 -7.11 -7.72 -14.98
CA ASN A 103 -7.92 -8.81 -14.44
C ASN A 103 -7.29 -9.31 -13.12
N PRO A 104 -8.00 -9.21 -11.98
CA PRO A 104 -7.46 -9.66 -10.70
C PRO A 104 -7.37 -11.18 -10.63
N ALA A 105 -6.35 -11.67 -9.92
CA ALA A 105 -6.28 -13.04 -9.47
C ALA A 105 -7.43 -13.33 -8.48
N PRO A 106 -7.87 -14.61 -8.35
CA PRO A 106 -8.98 -14.97 -7.46
C PRO A 106 -8.70 -14.74 -5.97
N ILE A 107 -7.42 -14.64 -5.59
CA ILE A 107 -6.99 -14.48 -4.20
C ILE A 107 -6.27 -13.16 -4.01
N GLY A 108 -6.48 -12.57 -2.84
CA GLY A 108 -5.91 -11.30 -2.44
C GLY A 108 -5.84 -11.19 -0.92
N SER A 109 -5.70 -9.96 -0.45
CA SER A 109 -5.52 -9.64 0.96
C SER A 109 -6.26 -8.35 1.31
N ASP A 110 -6.93 -8.36 2.45
CA ASP A 110 -7.50 -7.16 3.04
C ASP A 110 -6.45 -6.44 3.89
N TRP A 111 -6.39 -5.12 3.73
CA TRP A 111 -5.47 -4.26 4.46
C TRP A 111 -6.25 -3.18 5.19
N ASP A 112 -5.89 -2.94 6.45
CA ASP A 112 -6.47 -1.92 7.32
C ASP A 112 -5.36 -0.99 7.83
N TYR A 113 -5.28 0.21 7.25
CA TYR A 113 -4.26 1.20 7.59
C TYR A 113 -4.85 2.20 8.57
N THR A 114 -4.24 2.33 9.74
CA THR A 114 -4.59 3.33 10.75
C THR A 114 -3.42 4.29 10.97
N PHE A 115 -3.73 5.58 11.02
CA PHE A 115 -2.77 6.66 11.21
C PHE A 115 -3.17 7.47 12.44
N SER A 116 -2.18 7.84 13.24
CA SER A 116 -2.36 8.71 14.39
C SER A 116 -1.10 9.53 14.63
N GLU A 117 -1.27 10.68 15.28
CA GLU A 117 -0.17 11.53 15.75
C GLU A 117 -0.07 11.39 17.28
N LYS A 118 1.14 11.48 17.82
CA LYS A 118 1.41 11.38 19.26
C LYS A 118 1.61 12.73 19.91
#